data_AF-A0A7S4DT54-F1
#
_entry.id   AF-A0A7S4DT54-F1
#
_cell.length_a   1.000
_cell.length_b   1.000
_cell.length_c   1.000
_cell.angle_alpha   90.00
_cell.angle_beta   90.00
_cell.angle_gamma   90.00
#
_symmetry.space_group_name_H-M   'P 1'
#
loop_
_entity.id
_entity.type
_entity.pdbx_description
1 polymer ?
#
loop_
_entity_poly.entity_id
_entity_poly.type
_entity_poly.pdbx_seq_one_letter_code
_entity_poly.pdbx_strand_id
1 'polypeptide(L)'
;HFRMEEAATDRSCGNAFCNQRKTLQWVRCTYQDDEKWLCHVCASYFHLDRCCPFCDQIYRQGDVDKFDGKTWLECSTCLRWVHSECERKNGLKEADRIYENVEKGLSAWYLCPDCCIKNKEAGSFAYDLFVHQYSLLKNSRNVLLRKNPADRQEEKSISAASVPTGNSSSRKRSGE
;
A
#
# COMPACT_ATOMS: atom_id res chain seq x y z
N HIS A 1 -33.76 2.10 8.12
CA HIS A 1 -34.65 0.94 8.37
C HIS A 1 -33.79 -0.17 8.95
N PHE A 2 -33.82 -0.41 10.27
CA PHE A 2 -33.07 -1.50 10.91
C PHE A 2 -33.92 -2.77 10.84
N ARG A 3 -33.46 -3.81 10.13
CA ARG A 3 -34.11 -5.11 10.07
C ARG A 3 -33.29 -6.10 10.90
N MET A 4 -33.88 -6.63 11.95
CA MET A 4 -33.26 -7.64 12.81
C MET A 4 -33.52 -9.03 12.21
N GLU A 5 -32.47 -9.80 11.97
CA GLU A 5 -32.56 -11.22 11.62
C GLU A 5 -31.91 -12.04 12.74
N GLU A 6 -32.57 -13.12 13.15
CA GLU A 6 -32.07 -14.09 14.12
C GLU A 6 -30.73 -14.69 13.69
N ALA A 7 -29.91 -15.06 14.68
CA ALA A 7 -28.55 -15.54 14.50
C ALA A 7 -28.51 -16.83 13.66
N ALA A 8 -28.31 -16.67 12.35
CA ALA A 8 -27.88 -17.76 11.50
C ALA A 8 -26.55 -18.30 12.06
N THR A 9 -26.54 -19.59 12.41
CA THR A 9 -25.44 -20.28 13.09
C THR A 9 -24.19 -20.48 12.24
N ASP A 10 -24.18 -19.97 11.00
CA ASP A 10 -23.07 -20.09 10.05
C ASP A 10 -22.67 -18.77 9.38
N ARG A 11 -22.92 -17.63 10.03
CA ARG A 11 -22.38 -16.33 9.57
C ARG A 11 -20.98 -16.09 10.16
N SER A 12 -20.08 -15.55 9.34
CA SER A 12 -18.78 -15.03 9.77
C SER A 12 -18.70 -13.53 9.52
N CYS A 13 -17.87 -12.83 10.30
CA CYS A 13 -17.63 -11.40 10.08
C CYS A 13 -16.99 -11.18 8.71
N GLY A 14 -17.56 -10.27 7.92
CA GLY A 14 -17.05 -9.86 6.61
C GLY A 14 -15.83 -8.93 6.68
N ASN A 15 -15.38 -8.57 7.89
CA ASN A 15 -14.05 -8.00 8.06
C ASN A 15 -13.01 -9.13 7.94
N ALA A 16 -12.18 -9.11 6.90
CA ALA A 16 -11.32 -10.22 6.52
C ALA A 16 -10.39 -10.74 7.66
N PHE A 17 -9.94 -9.84 8.54
CA PHE A 17 -9.05 -10.16 9.66
C PHE A 17 -9.80 -10.32 10.99
N CYS A 18 -11.12 -10.36 10.96
CA CYS A 18 -11.94 -10.66 12.11
C CYS A 18 -12.31 -12.14 12.17
N ASN A 19 -11.73 -12.86 13.12
CA ASN A 19 -12.03 -14.30 13.33
C ASN A 19 -13.32 -14.55 14.12
N GLN A 20 -14.19 -13.54 14.29
CA GLN A 20 -15.39 -13.67 15.10
C GLN A 20 -16.47 -14.46 14.35
N ARG A 21 -16.80 -15.64 14.88
CA ARG A 21 -17.88 -16.52 14.38
C ARG A 21 -19.14 -16.49 15.26
N LYS A 22 -19.05 -15.87 16.43
CA LYS A 22 -20.18 -15.68 17.36
C LYS A 22 -20.27 -14.22 17.76
N THR A 23 -21.42 -13.59 17.62
CA THR A 23 -21.62 -12.20 18.05
C THR A 23 -23.02 -12.08 18.63
N LEU A 24 -23.21 -11.16 19.56
CA LEU A 24 -24.53 -10.86 20.11
C LEU A 24 -25.49 -10.43 19.00
N GLN A 25 -24.97 -9.71 18.00
CA GLN A 25 -25.71 -9.22 16.86
C GLN A 25 -24.84 -9.20 15.62
N TRP A 26 -25.42 -9.64 14.50
CA TRP A 26 -24.89 -9.41 13.16
C TRP A 26 -25.49 -8.13 12.59
N VAL A 27 -24.65 -7.24 12.08
CA VAL A 27 -25.08 -5.96 11.50
C VAL A 27 -24.75 -6.00 10.02
N ARG A 28 -25.74 -5.66 9.19
CA ARG A 28 -25.54 -5.50 7.75
C ARG A 28 -25.05 -4.09 7.47
N CYS A 29 -23.92 -3.99 6.80
CA CYS A 29 -23.32 -2.73 6.38
C CYS A 29 -23.15 -2.74 4.86
N THR A 30 -23.33 -1.58 4.23
CA THR A 30 -23.12 -1.38 2.80
C THR A 30 -21.91 -0.49 2.61
N TYR A 31 -21.00 -0.88 1.71
CA TYR A 31 -19.81 -0.11 1.36
C TYR A 31 -19.60 -0.18 -0.15
N GLN A 32 -19.55 0.97 -0.84
CA GLN A 32 -19.39 1.02 -2.30
C GLN A 32 -20.31 0.03 -3.05
N ASP A 33 -21.59 0.01 -2.66
CA ASP A 33 -22.64 -0.88 -3.17
C ASP A 33 -22.51 -2.38 -2.80
N ASP A 34 -21.43 -2.79 -2.16
CA ASP A 34 -21.26 -4.15 -1.61
C ASP A 34 -21.85 -4.26 -0.20
N GLU A 35 -22.72 -5.26 0.01
CA GLU A 35 -23.25 -5.59 1.33
C GLU A 35 -22.35 -6.62 2.04
N LYS A 36 -22.04 -6.37 3.32
CA LYS A 36 -21.34 -7.32 4.19
C LYS A 36 -21.96 -7.39 5.58
N TRP A 37 -21.86 -8.57 6.16
CA TRP A 37 -22.29 -8.83 7.53
C TRP A 37 -21.11 -8.69 8.48
N LEU A 38 -21.21 -7.75 9.42
CA LEU A 38 -20.17 -7.50 10.42
C LEU A 38 -20.65 -7.95 11.80
N CYS A 39 -19.72 -8.38 12.64
CA CYS A 39 -20.00 -8.50 14.07
C CYS A 39 -20.23 -7.11 14.68
N HIS A 40 -20.91 -7.02 15.83
CA HIS A 40 -21.27 -5.74 16.44
C HIS A 40 -20.05 -4.81 16.67
N VAL A 41 -18.88 -5.38 17.00
CA VAL A 41 -17.62 -4.64 17.18
C VAL A 41 -17.10 -4.08 15.86
N CYS A 42 -17.08 -4.88 14.78
CA CYS A 42 -16.60 -4.37 13.49
C CYS A 42 -17.58 -3.34 12.92
N ALA A 43 -18.88 -3.55 13.08
CA ALA A 43 -19.90 -2.61 12.67
C ALA A 43 -19.75 -1.25 13.37
N SER A 44 -19.46 -1.23 14.67
CA SER A 44 -19.26 0.04 15.38
C SER A 44 -18.04 0.80 14.86
N TYR A 45 -16.93 0.13 14.58
CA TYR A 45 -15.76 0.77 13.97
C TYR A 45 -16.03 1.23 12.53
N PHE A 46 -16.76 0.44 11.75
CA PHE A 46 -17.16 0.81 10.39
C PHE A 46 -18.01 2.08 10.38
N HIS A 47 -19.00 2.21 11.28
CA HIS A 47 -19.83 3.41 11.41
C HIS A 47 -19.08 4.65 11.93
N LEU A 48 -17.90 4.46 12.53
CA LEU A 48 -17.00 5.55 12.93
C LEU A 48 -15.97 5.89 11.85
N ASP A 49 -16.17 5.43 10.61
CA ASP A 49 -15.24 5.55 9.49
C ASP A 49 -13.82 5.05 9.81
N ARG A 50 -13.70 4.04 10.66
CA ARG A 50 -12.42 3.40 11.01
C ARG A 50 -12.15 2.22 10.09
N CYS A 51 -12.13 2.51 8.80
CA CYS A 51 -11.77 1.58 7.75
C CYS A 51 -10.98 2.26 6.64
N CYS A 52 -10.20 1.47 5.90
CA CYS A 52 -9.53 1.95 4.71
C CYS A 52 -10.58 2.37 3.64
N PRO A 53 -10.53 3.60 3.09
CA PRO A 53 -11.49 4.09 2.08
C PRO A 53 -11.36 3.44 0.71
N PHE A 54 -10.47 2.46 0.54
CA PHE A 54 -10.26 1.77 -0.74
C PHE A 54 -10.56 0.29 -0.69
N CYS A 55 -10.21 -0.38 0.41
CA CYS A 55 -10.39 -1.82 0.54
C CYS A 55 -11.29 -2.19 1.70
N ASP A 56 -11.91 -1.21 2.36
CA ASP A 56 -12.91 -1.35 3.42
C ASP A 56 -12.47 -2.08 4.70
N GLN A 57 -11.18 -2.44 4.76
CA GLN A 57 -10.55 -3.11 5.88
C GLN A 57 -10.69 -2.26 7.14
N ILE A 58 -11.33 -2.82 8.15
CA ILE A 58 -11.60 -2.15 9.43
C ILE A 58 -10.38 -2.31 10.34
N TYR A 59 -9.98 -1.21 10.99
CA TYR A 59 -8.87 -1.18 11.93
C TYR A 59 -9.33 -0.77 13.33
N ARG A 60 -8.53 -1.10 14.34
CA ARG A 60 -8.73 -0.69 15.74
C ARG A 60 -7.65 0.29 16.15
N GLN A 61 -8.03 1.30 16.92
CA GLN A 61 -7.09 2.31 17.37
C GLN A 61 -6.11 1.72 18.39
N GLY A 62 -4.80 1.94 18.17
CA GLY A 62 -3.73 1.43 19.03
C GLY A 62 -3.00 0.18 18.51
N ASP A 63 -3.55 -0.53 17.51
CA ASP A 63 -2.94 -1.75 16.94
C ASP A 63 -3.20 -1.86 15.42
N VAL A 64 -3.04 -0.75 14.69
CA VAL A 64 -3.38 -0.67 13.26
C VAL A 64 -2.52 -1.62 12.43
N ASP A 65 -1.20 -1.66 12.66
CA ASP A 65 -0.26 -2.50 11.90
C ASP A 65 -0.34 -3.99 12.28
N LYS A 66 -0.86 -4.31 13.47
CA LYS A 66 -0.96 -5.70 13.94
C LYS A 66 -2.18 -6.44 13.42
N PHE A 67 -3.13 -5.72 12.82
CA PHE A 67 -4.41 -6.32 12.46
C PHE A 67 -4.35 -7.11 11.15
N ASP A 68 -3.68 -6.56 10.13
CA ASP A 68 -3.51 -7.21 8.83
C ASP A 68 -2.06 -7.32 8.36
N GLY A 69 -1.09 -6.87 9.17
CA GLY A 69 0.33 -6.89 8.85
C GLY A 69 0.73 -5.95 7.72
N LYS A 70 -0.15 -4.99 7.35
CA LYS A 70 0.13 -4.00 6.32
C LYS A 70 0.58 -2.68 6.93
N THR A 71 1.18 -1.85 6.10
CA THR A 71 1.58 -0.49 6.44
C THR A 71 0.42 0.48 6.28
N TRP A 72 0.22 1.33 7.28
CA TRP A 72 -0.85 2.31 7.30
C TRP A 72 -0.33 3.73 7.47
N LEU A 73 -1.03 4.68 6.85
CA LEU A 73 -0.79 6.11 6.91
C LEU A 73 -1.91 6.77 7.71
N GLU A 74 -1.56 7.50 8.78
CA GLU A 74 -2.50 8.28 9.57
C GLU A 74 -2.69 9.68 9.00
N CYS A 75 -3.92 10.04 8.68
CA CYS A 75 -4.27 11.37 8.19
C CYS A 75 -4.03 12.44 9.26
N SER A 76 -3.23 13.45 8.95
CA SER A 76 -2.88 14.55 9.86
C SER A 76 -4.05 15.47 10.21
N THR A 77 -5.20 15.36 9.52
CA THR A 77 -6.39 16.19 9.78
C THR A 77 -7.47 15.43 10.54
N CYS A 78 -7.85 14.24 10.08
CA CYS A 78 -8.99 13.50 10.63
C CYS A 78 -8.59 12.22 11.40
N LEU A 79 -7.29 11.93 11.51
CA LEU A 79 -6.75 10.74 12.18
C LEU A 79 -7.25 9.41 11.59
N ARG A 80 -7.83 9.44 10.37
CA ARG A 80 -8.21 8.23 9.65
C ARG A 80 -6.96 7.54 9.11
N TRP A 81 -6.93 6.23 9.22
CA TRP A 81 -5.83 5.41 8.72
C TRP A 81 -6.18 4.82 7.35
N VAL A 82 -5.20 4.82 6.45
CA VAL A 82 -5.33 4.29 5.10
C VAL A 82 -4.11 3.44 4.76
N HIS A 83 -4.27 2.29 4.12
CA HIS A 83 -3.13 1.50 3.67
C HIS A 83 -2.25 2.29 2.69
N SER A 84 -0.93 2.28 2.93
CA SER A 84 0.02 2.91 1.99
C SER A 84 -0.09 2.28 0.60
N GLU A 85 -0.28 0.97 0.52
CA GLU A 85 -0.47 0.25 -0.74
C GLU A 85 -1.74 0.69 -1.47
N CYS A 86 -2.85 0.88 -0.75
CA CYS A 86 -4.10 1.32 -1.37
C CYS A 86 -3.98 2.76 -1.88
N GLU A 87 -3.36 3.65 -1.12
CA GLU A 87 -3.02 5.01 -1.58
C GLU A 87 -2.17 4.99 -2.85
N ARG A 88 -1.12 4.16 -2.87
CA ARG A 88 -0.24 4.01 -4.03
C ARG A 88 -1.00 3.55 -5.28
N LYS A 89 -1.91 2.58 -5.13
CA LYS A 89 -2.78 2.09 -6.22
C LYS A 89 -3.75 3.16 -6.72
N ASN A 90 -4.15 4.09 -5.87
CA ASN A 90 -5.10 5.16 -6.17
C ASN A 90 -4.46 6.51 -6.50
N GLY A 91 -3.14 6.54 -6.75
CA GLY A 91 -2.45 7.68 -7.37
C GLY A 91 -1.38 8.34 -6.52
N LEU A 92 -1.30 8.05 -5.22
CA LEU A 92 -0.26 8.60 -4.34
C LEU A 92 1.01 7.72 -4.39
N LYS A 93 1.80 7.87 -5.47
CA LYS A 93 2.96 7.00 -5.76
C LYS A 93 4.05 7.02 -4.68
N GLU A 94 4.06 8.04 -3.84
CA GLU A 94 5.04 8.27 -2.77
C GLU A 94 4.53 7.82 -1.40
N ALA A 95 3.38 7.15 -1.31
CA ALA A 95 2.78 6.67 -0.06
C ALA A 95 3.77 5.91 0.85
N ASP A 96 4.58 5.00 0.29
CA ASP A 96 5.57 4.25 1.08
C ASP A 96 6.68 5.13 1.64
N ARG A 97 7.08 6.18 0.92
CA ARG A 97 8.09 7.14 1.41
C ARG A 97 7.54 8.04 2.51
N ILE A 98 6.25 8.39 2.41
CA ILE A 98 5.56 9.11 3.48
C ILE A 98 5.57 8.24 4.73
N TYR A 99 5.21 6.96 4.62
CA TYR A 99 5.28 6.00 5.72
C TYR A 99 6.69 5.90 6.31
N GLU A 100 7.71 5.67 5.49
CA GLU A 100 9.11 5.58 5.93
C GLU A 100 9.59 6.83 6.66
N ASN A 101 9.17 8.02 6.22
CA ASN A 101 9.53 9.26 6.89
C ASN A 101 8.89 9.35 8.27
N VAL A 102 7.61 8.99 8.40
CA VAL A 102 6.93 8.92 9.71
C VAL A 102 7.64 7.93 10.63
N GLU A 103 7.97 6.74 10.14
CA GLU A 103 8.66 5.70 10.93
C GLU A 103 10.05 6.16 11.39
N LYS A 104 10.77 6.93 10.57
CA LYS A 104 12.07 7.53 10.91
C LYS A 104 11.96 8.76 11.82
N GLY A 105 10.75 9.12 12.28
CA GLY A 105 10.50 10.30 13.10
C GLY A 105 10.67 11.63 12.34
N LEU A 106 10.72 11.59 11.01
CA LEU A 106 10.72 12.79 10.18
C LEU A 106 9.27 13.29 10.07
N SER A 107 9.09 14.60 10.23
CA SER A 107 7.78 15.22 10.04
C SER A 107 7.30 14.96 8.62
N ALA A 108 6.28 14.12 8.48
CA ALA A 108 5.62 13.83 7.23
C ALA A 108 4.11 13.99 7.40
N TRP A 109 3.55 14.91 6.62
CA TRP A 109 2.13 15.18 6.53
C TRP A 109 1.50 14.26 5.50
N TYR A 110 0.38 13.66 5.88
CA TYR A 110 -0.46 12.87 5.01
C TYR A 110 -1.90 13.30 5.16
N LEU A 111 -2.60 13.45 4.04
CA LEU A 111 -4.02 13.72 3.99
C LEU A 111 -4.72 12.55 3.30
N CYS A 112 -5.72 11.96 3.95
CA CYS A 112 -6.57 10.96 3.30
C CYS A 112 -7.34 11.56 2.11
N PRO A 113 -7.92 10.74 1.22
CA PRO A 113 -8.57 11.22 -0.01
C PRO A 113 -9.65 12.28 0.26
N ASP A 114 -10.50 12.04 1.26
CA ASP A 114 -11.56 12.98 1.64
C ASP A 114 -10.99 14.31 2.15
N CYS A 115 -9.92 14.26 2.95
CA CYS A 115 -9.27 15.46 3.46
C CYS A 115 -8.50 16.19 2.36
N CYS A 116 -7.93 15.49 1.39
CA CYS A 116 -7.32 16.11 0.21
C CYS A 116 -8.34 16.94 -0.56
N ILE A 117 -9.53 16.40 -0.83
CA ILE A 117 -10.60 17.11 -1.55
C ILE A 117 -11.07 18.32 -0.73
N LYS A 118 -11.46 18.10 0.53
CA LYS A 118 -11.98 19.16 1.40
C LYS A 118 -10.98 20.30 1.62
N ASN A 119 -9.72 19.99 1.89
CA ASN A 119 -8.70 21.01 2.15
C ASN A 119 -8.27 21.74 0.87
N LYS A 120 -8.31 21.07 -0.29
CA LYS A 120 -8.07 21.70 -1.59
C LYS A 120 -9.14 22.74 -1.91
N GLU A 121 -10.41 22.37 -1.73
CA GLU A 121 -11.55 23.26 -1.97
C GLU A 121 -11.55 24.46 -1.00
N ALA A 122 -11.12 24.23 0.25
CA ALA A 122 -11.03 25.27 1.26
C ALA A 122 -9.78 26.17 1.15
N GLY A 123 -8.81 25.86 0.27
CA GLY A 123 -7.52 26.57 0.22
C GLY A 123 -6.75 26.50 1.55
N SER A 124 -6.80 25.33 2.21
CA SER A 124 -6.24 25.15 3.55
C SER A 124 -4.71 25.00 3.51
N PHE A 125 -4.04 25.61 4.49
CA PHE A 125 -2.60 25.49 4.70
C PHE A 125 -2.13 24.03 4.82
N ALA A 126 -2.97 23.13 5.37
CA ALA A 126 -2.64 21.72 5.46
C ALA A 126 -2.49 21.07 4.07
N TYR A 127 -3.29 21.49 3.09
CA TYR A 127 -3.16 21.02 1.71
C TYR A 127 -1.88 21.55 1.06
N ASP A 128 -1.57 22.84 1.24
CA ASP A 128 -0.35 23.43 0.69
C ASP A 128 0.91 22.73 1.23
N LEU A 129 0.95 22.46 2.54
CA LEU A 129 2.05 21.76 3.19
C LEU A 129 2.20 20.33 2.66
N PHE A 130 1.07 19.61 2.53
CA PHE A 130 1.04 18.27 1.94
C PHE A 130 1.57 18.26 0.50
N VAL A 131 1.10 19.17 -0.36
CA VAL A 131 1.53 19.28 -1.77
C VAL A 131 3.00 19.65 -1.88
N HIS A 132 3.48 20.57 -1.04
CA HIS A 132 4.89 20.95 -1.01
C HIS A 132 5.79 19.77 -0.63
N GLN A 133 5.47 19.06 0.46
CA GLN A 133 6.21 17.87 0.87
C GLN A 133 6.18 16.78 -0.20
N TYR A 134 5.02 16.52 -0.79
CA TYR A 134 4.85 15.56 -1.87
C TYR A 134 5.74 15.89 -3.09
N SER A 135 5.82 17.16 -3.45
CA SER A 135 6.68 17.64 -4.55
C SER A 135 8.16 17.42 -4.25
N LEU A 136 8.61 17.63 -3.01
CA LEU A 136 9.98 17.34 -2.58
C LEU A 136 10.30 15.84 -2.70
N LEU A 137 9.40 14.97 -2.23
CA LEU A 137 9.57 13.52 -2.32
C LEU A 137 9.67 13.02 -3.77
N LYS A 138 8.84 13.58 -4.65
CA LYS A 138 8.84 13.28 -6.08
C LYS A 138 10.14 13.76 -6.76
N ASN A 139 10.63 14.94 -6.41
CA ASN A 139 11.85 15.49 -7.00
C ASN A 139 13.12 14.77 -6.53
N SER A 140 13.20 14.38 -5.24
CA SER A 140 14.30 13.53 -4.75
C SER A 140 14.36 12.18 -5.49
N ARG A 141 13.22 11.63 -5.95
CA ARG A 141 13.20 10.45 -6.83
C ARG A 141 13.90 10.71 -8.16
N ASN A 142 13.63 11.86 -8.77
CA ASN A 142 14.20 12.23 -10.08
C ASN A 142 15.71 12.51 -10.00
N VAL A 143 16.20 12.98 -8.86
CA VAL A 143 17.64 13.19 -8.64
C VAL A 143 18.38 11.85 -8.52
N LEU A 144 17.85 10.89 -7.75
CA LEU A 144 18.46 9.56 -7.60
C LEU A 144 18.39 8.69 -8.88
N LEU A 145 17.46 8.98 -9.80
CA LEU A 145 17.34 8.28 -11.08
C LEU A 145 18.20 8.88 -12.20
N ARG A 146 18.78 10.08 -12.00
CA ARG A 146 19.83 10.60 -12.88
C ARG A 146 21.14 9.93 -12.48
N LYS A 147 21.39 8.73 -13.02
CA LYS A 147 22.72 8.11 -12.97
C LYS A 147 23.76 9.14 -13.44
N ASN A 148 24.88 9.21 -12.74
CA ASN A 148 26.03 9.99 -13.18
C ASN A 148 26.39 9.54 -14.62
N PRO A 149 26.67 10.46 -15.56
CA PRO A 149 27.15 10.08 -16.89
C PRO A 149 28.49 9.31 -16.85
N ALA A 150 29.17 9.29 -15.70
CA ALA A 150 30.37 8.49 -15.45
C ALA A 150 30.11 6.97 -15.38
N ASP A 151 28.91 6.52 -15.02
CA ASP A 151 28.60 5.07 -14.88
C ASP A 151 28.30 4.39 -16.23
N ARG A 152 28.44 5.10 -17.35
CA ARG A 152 28.10 4.60 -18.71
C ARG A 152 29.30 4.06 -19.50
N GLN A 153 30.51 4.12 -18.95
CA GLN A 153 31.73 3.70 -19.68
C GLN A 153 32.26 2.31 -19.30
N GLU A 154 31.76 1.65 -18.25
CA GLU A 154 32.32 0.35 -17.83
C GLU A 154 31.72 -0.89 -18.50
N GLU A 155 30.59 -0.78 -19.22
CA GLU A 155 29.97 -1.96 -19.89
C GLU A 155 30.54 -2.28 -21.28
N LYS A 156 31.62 -1.63 -21.73
CA LYS A 156 32.24 -1.89 -23.06
C LYS A 156 33.51 -2.73 -23.06
N SER A 157 33.89 -3.32 -21.93
CA SER A 157 35.17 -4.05 -21.80
C SER A 157 35.03 -5.47 -21.27
N ILE A 158 33.98 -6.20 -21.65
CA ILE A 158 33.94 -7.67 -21.51
C ILE A 158 33.39 -8.30 -22.79
N SER A 159 34.17 -8.24 -23.87
CA SER A 159 33.98 -9.11 -25.03
C SER A 159 35.32 -9.34 -25.73
N ALA A 160 36.23 -10.04 -25.04
CA ALA A 160 37.42 -10.61 -25.64
C ALA A 160 37.79 -11.89 -24.90
N ALA A 161 37.07 -12.97 -25.20
CA ALA A 161 37.50 -14.33 -24.90
C ALA A 161 37.24 -15.22 -26.12
N SER A 162 38.27 -15.24 -26.99
CA SER A 162 38.87 -16.45 -27.56
C SER A 162 38.00 -17.39 -28.41
N VAL A 163 38.11 -17.20 -29.73
CA VAL A 163 37.91 -18.23 -30.76
C VAL A 163 39.17 -19.11 -30.84
N PRO A 164 39.08 -20.45 -30.87
CA PRO A 164 40.13 -21.28 -31.44
C PRO A 164 39.71 -21.77 -32.84
N THR A 165 40.39 -21.24 -33.86
CA THR A 165 40.43 -21.78 -35.23
C THR A 165 41.31 -23.04 -35.27
N GLY A 166 40.84 -24.07 -35.98
CA GLY A 166 41.44 -25.41 -36.02
C GLY A 166 42.65 -25.60 -36.95
N ASN A 167 43.18 -26.83 -36.98
CA ASN A 167 43.15 -27.73 -38.16
C ASN A 167 43.91 -29.05 -37.92
N SER A 168 43.24 -30.14 -38.33
CA SER A 168 43.73 -31.28 -39.15
C SER A 168 45.07 -31.98 -38.86
N SER A 169 45.04 -33.30 -38.62
CA SER A 169 45.58 -34.30 -39.57
C SER A 169 45.40 -35.78 -39.14
N SER A 170 44.89 -36.54 -40.11
CA SER A 170 44.79 -37.99 -40.34
C SER A 170 45.80 -38.96 -39.71
N ARG A 171 45.35 -40.17 -39.31
CA ARG A 171 45.76 -41.46 -39.92
C ARG A 171 45.04 -42.72 -39.36
N LYS A 172 44.87 -43.68 -40.28
CA LYS A 172 44.28 -45.04 -40.22
C LYS A 172 44.96 -46.03 -39.25
N ARG A 173 44.19 -47.06 -38.83
CA ARG A 173 44.44 -48.55 -38.82
C ARG A 173 43.83 -49.20 -37.56
N SER A 174 42.75 -49.98 -37.66
CA SER A 174 42.66 -51.44 -37.89
C SER A 174 43.30 -52.30 -36.80
N GLY A 175 42.52 -53.19 -36.17
CA GLY A 175 43.03 -54.37 -35.46
C GLY A 175 42.22 -54.80 -34.23
N GLU A 176 41.49 -55.90 -34.40
CA GLU A 176 41.03 -56.92 -33.42
C GLU A 176 40.15 -56.54 -32.22
#